data_AF-A0A2H0KPD4-F1
#
_entry.id   AF-A0A2H0KPD4-F1
#
_cell.length_a   1.000
_cell.length_b   1.000
_cell.length_c   1.000
_cell.angle_alpha   90.00
_cell.angle_beta   90.00
_cell.angle_gamma   90.00
#
_symmetry.space_group_name_H-M   'P 1'
#
loop_
_entity.id
_entity.type
_entity.pdbx_description
1 polymer ?
#
loop_
_entity_poly.entity_id
_entity_poly.type
_entity_poly.pdbx_seq_one_letter_code
_entity_poly.pdbx_strand_id
1 'polypeptide(L)' 'LFTTAGMHPLVPYLMGEKHPGGKRLVSVQKCIRTVDIDEVGDATHHTFFEM' A
#
# COMPACT_ATOMS: atom_id res chain seq x y z
N LEU A 1 5.90 -0.09 10.51
CA LEU A 1 5.89 -1.52 10.91
C LEU A 1 5.52 -2.45 9.75
N PHE A 2 4.54 -2.13 8.89
CA PHE A 2 4.33 -2.83 7.61
C PHE A 2 3.83 -1.86 6.54
N THR A 3 3.93 -2.25 5.26
CA THR A 3 3.34 -1.49 4.15
C THR A 3 1.82 -1.68 4.14
N THR A 4 1.08 -0.63 4.43
CA THR A 4 -0.40 -0.65 4.52
C THR A 4 -1.10 -0.15 3.25
N ALA A 5 -0.34 0.46 2.33
CA ALA A 5 -0.85 1.06 1.09
C ALA A 5 0.22 1.06 -0.02
N GLY A 6 -0.23 1.00 -1.28
CA GLY A 6 0.65 1.08 -2.47
C GLY A 6 1.42 2.38 -2.61
N MET A 7 0.96 3.46 -1.99
CA MET A 7 1.60 4.77 -2.05
C MET A 7 2.74 4.96 -1.04
N HIS A 8 2.86 4.09 -0.03
CA HIS A 8 3.86 4.23 1.04
C HIS A 8 5.31 4.28 0.50
N PRO A 9 5.70 3.44 -0.47
CA PRO A 9 7.00 3.54 -1.14
C PRO A 9 7.17 4.80 -2.01
N LEU A 10 6.05 5.42 -2.40
CA LEU A 10 6.02 6.59 -3.27
C LEU A 10 6.08 7.92 -2.50
N VAL A 11 5.94 7.91 -1.18
CA VAL A 11 5.90 9.13 -0.34
C VAL A 11 7.08 10.09 -0.59
N PRO A 12 8.36 9.64 -0.65
CA PRO A 12 9.48 10.55 -0.90
C PRO A 12 9.40 11.22 -2.28
N TYR A 13 8.94 10.50 -3.28
CA TYR A 13 8.82 10.99 -4.66
C TYR A 13 7.64 11.94 -4.82
N LEU A 14 6.55 11.74 -4.06
CA LEU A 14 5.44 12.69 -3.98
C LEU A 14 5.87 13.99 -3.29
N MET A 15 6.84 13.95 -2.39
CA MET A 15 7.41 15.13 -1.72
C MET A 15 8.41 15.92 -2.57
N GLY A 16 8.69 15.48 -3.81
CA GLY A 16 9.48 16.24 -4.78
C GLY A 16 10.75 15.54 -5.28
N GLU A 17 11.08 14.36 -4.75
CA GLU A 17 12.17 13.56 -5.32
C GLU A 17 11.77 12.93 -6.67
N LYS A 18 12.74 12.80 -7.58
CA LYS A 18 12.49 12.17 -8.89
C LYS A 18 12.53 10.65 -8.75
N HIS A 19 11.44 9.99 -9.12
CA HIS A 19 11.41 8.53 -9.20
C HIS A 19 12.10 8.03 -10.48
N PRO A 20 12.97 7.01 -10.42
CA PRO A 20 13.65 6.45 -11.60
C PRO A 20 12.73 5.83 -12.66
N GLY A 21 11.47 5.53 -12.33
CA GLY A 21 10.50 4.89 -13.23
C GLY A 21 9.64 5.89 -14.00
N GLY A 22 9.88 7.20 -13.83
CA GLY A 22 9.16 8.26 -14.53
C GLY A 22 7.99 8.86 -13.74
N LYS A 23 7.10 9.56 -14.46
CA LYS A 23 6.01 10.37 -13.88
C LYS A 23 4.73 9.59 -13.60
N ARG A 24 4.55 8.41 -14.19
CA ARG A 24 3.37 7.56 -14.06
C ARG A 24 3.84 6.16 -13.73
N LEU A 25 3.47 5.68 -12.56
CA LEU A 25 3.86 4.38 -12.03
C LEU A 25 2.61 3.58 -11.71
N VAL A 26 2.70 2.27 -11.89
CA VAL A 26 1.65 1.31 -11.51
C VAL A 26 2.36 0.17 -10.79
N SER A 27 1.79 -0.29 -9.68
CA SER A 27 2.29 -1.41 -8.91
C SER A 27 1.12 -2.23 -8.38
N VAL A 28 1.40 -3.49 -8.04
CA VAL A 28 0.52 -4.34 -7.23
C VAL A 28 1.27 -4.62 -5.94
N GLN A 29 0.96 -3.85 -4.90
CA GLN A 29 1.65 -3.83 -3.63
C GLN A 29 0.98 -4.79 -2.66
N LYS A 30 1.78 -5.70 -2.09
CA LYS A 30 1.35 -6.51 -0.95
C LYS A 30 1.22 -5.62 0.28
N CYS A 31 0.02 -5.54 0.81
CA CYS A 31 -0.34 -4.72 1.95
C CYS A 31 -0.71 -5.60 3.14
N ILE A 32 -0.23 -5.21 4.32
CA ILE A 32 -0.63 -5.81 5.60
C ILE A 32 -1.28 -4.73 6.45
N ARG A 33 -2.55 -4.92 6.82
CA ARG A 33 -3.29 -4.08 7.75
C ARG A 33 -3.71 -4.91 8.96
N THR A 34 -2.92 -4.78 10.02
CA THR A 34 -3.20 -5.45 11.31
C THR A 34 -4.25 -4.72 12.14
N VAL A 35 -4.61 -3.49 11.75
CA VAL A 35 -5.62 -2.67 12.45
C VAL A 35 -7.02 -3.18 12.17
N ASP A 36 -7.23 -3.76 10.99
CA ASP A 36 -8.53 -4.25 10.52
C ASP A 36 -8.81 -5.69 11.02
N ILE A 37 -8.01 -6.23 11.95
CA ILE A 37 -8.07 -7.63 12.36
C ILE A 37 -9.40 -8.03 13.00
N ASP A 38 -10.02 -7.11 13.76
CA ASP A 38 -11.31 -7.35 14.42
C ASP A 38 -12.49 -7.36 13.43
N GLU A 39 -12.29 -6.80 12.23
CA GLU A 39 -13.30 -6.74 11.16
C GLU A 39 -13.17 -7.91 10.17
N VAL A 40 -12.08 -8.69 10.24
CA VAL A 40 -11.88 -9.86 9.39
C VAL A 40 -12.92 -10.94 9.69
N GLY A 41 -13.56 -11.42 8.63
CA GLY A 41 -14.62 -12.43 8.71
C GLY A 41 -15.83 -12.13 7.83
N ASP A 42 -15.88 -10.93 7.23
CA ASP A 42 -16.86 -10.55 6.22
C ASP A 42 -16.33 -10.71 4.78
N ALA A 43 -17.11 -10.24 3.80
CA ALA A 43 -16.79 -10.39 2.39
C ALA A 43 -15.73 -9.39 1.87
N THR A 44 -15.28 -8.44 2.70
CA THR A 44 -14.52 -7.26 2.25
C THR A 44 -13.25 -6.98 3.04
N HIS A 45 -13.08 -7.51 4.25
CA HIS A 45 -11.93 -7.24 5.10
C HIS A 45 -10.89 -8.37 5.11
N HIS A 46 -9.65 -7.99 4.83
CA HIS A 46 -8.49 -8.87 4.86
C HIS A 46 -7.32 -8.16 5.56
N THR A 47 -6.56 -8.92 6.36
CA THR A 47 -5.32 -8.43 6.96
C THR A 47 -4.15 -8.40 5.99
N PHE A 48 -4.15 -9.28 4.98
CA PHE A 48 -3.17 -9.33 3.89
C PHE A 48 -3.89 -9.29 2.55
N PHE A 49 -3.53 -8.35 1.69
CA PHE A 49 -4.14 -8.18 0.36
C PHE A 49 -3.19 -7.45 -0.60
N GLU A 50 -3.54 -7.41 -1.88
CA GLU A 50 -2.78 -6.69 -2.90
C GLU A 50 -3.52 -5.41 -3.32
N MET A 51 -2.78 -4.30 -3.42
CA MET A 51 -3.28 -2.96 -3.78
C MET A 51 -2.54 -2.35 -4.96
#